data_AF-A0A605WHJ4-F1
#
_entry.id   AF-A0A605WHJ4-F1
#
_cell.length_a   1.000
_cell.length_b   1.000
_cell.length_c   1.000
_cell.angle_alpha   90.00
_cell.angle_beta   90.00
_cell.angle_gamma   90.00
#
_symmetry.space_group_name_H-M   'P 1'
#
loop_
_entity.id
_entity.type
_entity.pdbx_description
1 polymer ?
#
loop_
_entity_poly.entity_id
_entity_poly.type
_entity_poly.pdbx_seq_one_letter_code
_entity_poly.pdbx_strand_id
1 'polypeptide(L)'
;MRLVLPFPPSVNTYWRAPNKGPLAGRHLISAVGRKYQSAACVAIIEQLRRLPKPSTELAAVEIILYPPDKRIRDLDNYNKALFDALTHAGVWEDDSQVKRMLVEWGPVFPKGKVEITITKFETGAGAAD
;
A
#
# COMPACT_ATOMS: atom_id res chain seq x y z
N MET A 1 -3.00 -14.18 1.74
CA MET A 1 -2.53 -13.85 0.37
C MET A 1 -1.18 -13.15 0.47
N ARG A 2 -0.25 -13.39 -0.45
CA ARG A 2 1.04 -12.67 -0.52
C ARG A 2 1.19 -12.02 -1.88
N LEU A 3 1.64 -10.77 -1.91
CA LEU A 3 1.85 -9.96 -3.12
C LEU A 3 3.22 -9.31 -3.09
N VAL A 4 3.86 -9.23 -4.25
CA VAL A 4 5.10 -8.48 -4.48
C VAL A 4 4.82 -7.32 -5.41
N LEU A 5 4.99 -6.08 -4.94
CA LEU A 5 4.66 -4.88 -5.69
C LEU A 5 5.90 -3.99 -5.89
N PRO A 6 5.88 -3.03 -6.83
CA PRO A 6 6.93 -2.03 -6.95
C PRO A 6 7.15 -1.28 -5.63
N PHE A 7 8.33 -0.71 -5.43
CA PHE A 7 8.57 0.11 -4.23
C PHE A 7 7.66 1.35 -4.22
N PRO A 8 6.88 1.59 -3.15
CA PRO A 8 5.97 2.73 -3.07
C PRO A 8 6.71 4.08 -3.06
N PRO A 9 6.13 5.14 -3.62
CA PRO A 9 6.59 6.49 -3.35
C PRO A 9 6.33 6.86 -1.88
N SER A 10 7.10 7.82 -1.34
CA SER A 10 6.81 8.38 -0.01
C SER A 10 5.46 9.10 0.00
N VAL A 11 4.83 9.26 1.17
CA VAL A 11 3.53 9.93 1.32
C VAL A 11 3.57 11.36 0.78
N ASN A 12 4.69 12.05 0.99
CA ASN A 12 4.94 13.41 0.49
C ASN A 12 5.08 13.46 -1.04
N THR A 13 5.55 12.39 -1.66
CA THR A 13 5.60 12.27 -3.13
C THR A 13 4.25 11.84 -3.68
N TYR A 14 3.52 11.03 -2.93
CA TYR A 14 2.26 10.42 -3.33
C TYR A 14 1.12 11.45 -3.37
N TRP A 15 1.02 12.31 -2.35
CA TRP A 15 0.03 13.38 -2.29
C TRP A 15 0.58 14.71 -2.76
N ARG A 16 -0.29 15.56 -3.30
CA ARG A 16 0.00 16.97 -3.57
C ARG A 16 -1.18 17.84 -3.17
N ALA A 17 -0.87 19.06 -2.76
CA ALA A 17 -1.85 20.12 -2.53
C ALA A 17 -1.46 21.31 -3.43
N PRO A 18 -2.13 21.51 -4.58
CA PRO A 18 -1.91 22.70 -5.38
C PRO A 18 -2.27 23.95 -4.56
N ASN A 19 -1.44 24.99 -4.65
CA ASN A 19 -1.66 26.25 -3.92
C ASN A 19 -2.22 27.37 -4.82
N LYS A 20 -2.41 27.11 -6.11
CA LYS A 20 -2.91 28.07 -7.10
C LYS A 20 -3.80 27.37 -8.14
N GLY A 21 -4.68 28.15 -8.77
CA GLY A 21 -5.57 27.69 -9.83
C GLY A 21 -6.84 26.98 -9.32
N PRO A 22 -7.64 26.39 -10.23
CA PRO A 22 -8.96 25.82 -9.89
C PRO A 22 -8.94 24.66 -8.88
N LEU A 23 -7.77 24.05 -8.68
CA LEU A 23 -7.57 22.92 -7.77
C LEU A 23 -6.88 23.35 -6.47
N ALA A 24 -6.71 24.65 -6.24
CA ALA A 24 -6.09 25.16 -5.04
C ALA A 24 -6.82 24.66 -3.77
N GLY A 25 -6.04 24.23 -2.77
CA GLY A 25 -6.58 23.72 -1.50
C GLY A 25 -7.12 22.29 -1.53
N ARG A 26 -7.06 21.58 -2.67
CA ARG A 26 -7.45 20.16 -2.76
C ARG A 26 -6.27 19.24 -2.49
N HIS A 27 -6.49 18.17 -1.74
CA HIS A 27 -5.55 17.04 -1.65
C HIS A 27 -5.80 16.07 -2.80
N LEU A 28 -4.77 15.85 -3.62
CA LEU A 28 -4.87 15.05 -4.83
C LEU A 28 -3.71 14.06 -4.90
N ILE A 29 -3.99 12.88 -5.44
CA ILE A 29 -2.92 11.93 -5.79
C ILE A 29 -2.04 12.59 -6.85
N SER A 30 -0.73 12.55 -6.67
CA SER A 30 0.25 13.10 -7.59
C SER A 30 0.32 12.27 -8.89
N ALA A 31 1.02 12.78 -9.91
CA ALA A 31 1.27 11.99 -11.12
C ALA A 31 2.09 10.72 -10.82
N VAL A 32 3.04 10.82 -9.87
CA VAL A 32 3.83 9.67 -9.40
C VAL A 32 2.95 8.68 -8.66
N GLY A 33 2.04 9.16 -7.80
CA GLY A 33 1.09 8.32 -7.07
C GLY A 33 0.16 7.53 -8.01
N ARG A 34 -0.42 8.20 -9.02
CA ARG A 34 -1.26 7.51 -10.02
C ARG A 34 -0.47 6.48 -10.84
N LYS A 35 0.77 6.80 -11.23
CA LYS A 35 1.66 5.86 -11.93
C LYS A 35 1.95 4.63 -11.06
N TYR A 36 2.18 4.85 -9.76
CA TYR A 36 2.37 3.77 -8.80
C TYR A 36 1.11 2.90 -8.67
N GLN A 37 -0.08 3.50 -8.52
CA GLN A 37 -1.34 2.75 -8.47
C GLN A 37 -1.54 1.86 -9.70
N SER A 38 -1.31 2.39 -10.90
CA SER A 38 -1.38 1.59 -12.14
C SER A 38 -0.37 0.44 -12.15
N ALA A 39 0.88 0.69 -11.75
CA ALA A 39 1.91 -0.35 -11.73
C ALA A 39 1.62 -1.44 -10.68
N ALA A 40 1.09 -1.06 -9.52
CA ALA A 40 0.65 -2.00 -8.50
C ALA A 40 -0.54 -2.84 -8.98
N CYS A 41 -1.55 -2.24 -9.60
CA CYS A 41 -2.69 -2.97 -10.17
C CYS A 41 -2.24 -4.02 -11.20
N VAL A 42 -1.34 -3.65 -12.11
CA VAL A 42 -0.76 -4.60 -13.09
C VAL A 42 -0.07 -5.76 -12.38
N ALA A 43 0.82 -5.47 -11.42
CA ALA A 43 1.53 -6.50 -10.68
C ALA A 43 0.59 -7.44 -9.91
N ILE A 44 -0.50 -6.92 -9.34
CA ILE A 44 -1.52 -7.71 -8.64
C ILE A 44 -2.24 -8.65 -9.60
N ILE A 45 -2.71 -8.12 -10.74
CA ILE A 45 -3.46 -8.90 -11.73
C ILE A 45 -2.56 -9.99 -12.33
N GLU A 46 -1.30 -9.69 -12.63
CA GLU A 46 -0.33 -10.67 -13.15
C GLU A 46 -0.07 -11.81 -12.16
N GLN A 47 0.07 -11.49 -10.86
CA GLN A 47 0.29 -12.50 -9.81
C GLN A 47 -0.96 -13.35 -9.54
N LEU A 48 -2.15 -12.74 -9.51
CA LEU A 48 -3.40 -13.43 -9.21
C LEU A 48 -4.02 -14.11 -10.44
N ARG A 49 -3.59 -13.73 -11.65
CA ARG A 49 -4.14 -14.15 -12.95
C ARG A 49 -5.64 -13.89 -13.09
N ARG A 50 -6.14 -12.89 -12.35
CA ARG A 50 -7.55 -12.46 -12.35
C ARG A 50 -7.66 -11.06 -11.77
N LEU A 51 -8.78 -10.40 -12.07
CA LEU A 51 -9.17 -9.22 -11.30
C LEU A 51 -9.50 -9.64 -9.85
N PRO A 52 -8.93 -8.95 -8.85
CA PRO A 52 -9.32 -9.14 -7.46
C PRO A 52 -10.82 -8.96 -7.26
N LYS A 53 -11.39 -9.75 -6.34
CA LYS A 53 -12.71 -9.47 -5.78
C LYS A 53 -12.46 -8.87 -4.40
N PRO A 54 -12.93 -7.64 -4.11
CA PRO A 54 -12.72 -7.02 -2.81
C PRO A 54 -13.20 -7.92 -1.68
N SER A 55 -12.33 -8.15 -0.69
CA SER A 55 -12.71 -8.78 0.57
C SER A 55 -13.30 -7.75 1.53
N THR A 56 -14.35 -8.13 2.27
CA THR A 56 -14.93 -7.36 3.39
C THR A 56 -14.34 -7.77 4.76
N GLU A 57 -13.47 -8.79 4.80
CA GLU A 57 -12.91 -9.31 6.04
C GLU A 57 -11.91 -8.34 6.68
N LEU A 58 -11.84 -8.33 8.01
CA LEU A 58 -10.78 -7.62 8.73
C LEU A 58 -9.43 -8.28 8.43
N ALA A 59 -8.39 -7.46 8.28
CA ALA A 59 -7.07 -7.89 7.81
C ALA A 59 -5.97 -7.63 8.84
N ALA A 60 -5.04 -8.59 8.93
CA ALA A 60 -3.71 -8.37 9.46
C ALA A 60 -2.73 -8.32 8.29
N VAL A 61 -1.79 -7.39 8.32
CA VAL A 61 -0.78 -7.22 7.27
C VAL A 61 0.64 -7.28 7.82
N GLU A 62 1.50 -7.96 7.09
CA GLU A 62 2.94 -7.96 7.29
C GLU A 62 3.59 -7.38 6.03
N ILE A 63 4.40 -6.34 6.19
CA ILE A 63 4.96 -5.54 5.11
C ILE A 63 6.48 -5.54 5.24
N ILE A 64 7.17 -5.97 4.19
CA ILE A 64 8.63 -5.88 4.08
C ILE A 64 8.95 -4.92 2.93
N LEU A 65 9.55 -3.78 3.27
CA LEU A 65 9.99 -2.77 2.32
C LEU A 65 11.44 -3.05 1.91
N TYR A 66 11.69 -3.33 0.63
CA TYR A 66 13.04 -3.52 0.09
C TYR A 66 13.47 -2.25 -0.65
N PRO A 67 14.29 -1.38 -0.05
CA PRO A 67 14.58 -0.07 -0.61
C PRO A 67 15.45 -0.17 -1.88
N PRO A 68 15.30 0.76 -2.83
CA PRO A 68 16.06 0.75 -4.08
C PRO A 68 17.54 1.15 -3.91
N ASP A 69 17.87 1.79 -2.79
CA ASP A 69 19.20 2.34 -2.48
C ASP A 69 19.40 2.45 -0.95
N LYS A 70 20.59 2.90 -0.53
CA LYS A 70 20.97 3.02 0.89
C LYS A 70 20.56 4.35 1.55
N ARG A 71 19.76 5.20 0.92
CA ARG A 71 19.33 6.46 1.57
C ARG A 71 18.48 6.16 2.80
N ILE A 72 18.67 6.95 3.84
CA ILE A 72 17.87 6.88 5.07
C ILE A 72 16.44 7.30 4.75
N ARG A 73 15.47 6.54 5.26
CA ARG A 73 14.04 6.71 5.00
C ARG A 73 13.25 6.40 6.26
N ASP A 74 12.17 7.13 6.47
CA ASP A 74 11.20 6.81 7.53
C ASP A 74 10.36 5.62 7.09
N LEU A 75 10.22 4.64 7.98
CA LEU A 75 9.58 3.36 7.68
C LEU A 75 8.08 3.51 7.33
N ASP A 76 7.38 4.37 8.05
CA ASP A 76 5.94 4.60 7.95
C ASP A 76 5.52 5.40 6.71
N ASN A 77 6.46 6.11 6.09
CA ASN A 77 6.24 7.04 4.98
C ASN A 77 5.71 6.38 3.69
N TYR A 78 5.63 5.05 3.65
CA TYR A 78 5.31 4.28 2.44
C TYR A 78 3.95 3.59 2.47
N ASN A 79 3.38 3.41 3.66
CA ASN A 79 2.20 2.57 3.85
C ASN A 79 0.97 3.13 3.14
N LYS A 80 0.79 4.46 3.14
CA LYS A 80 -0.41 5.06 2.55
C LYS A 80 -0.51 4.82 1.05
N ALA A 81 0.60 5.00 0.33
CA ALA A 81 0.63 4.74 -1.12
C ALA A 81 0.34 3.26 -1.42
N LEU A 82 0.92 2.35 -0.64
CA LEU A 82 0.68 0.91 -0.75
C LEU A 82 -0.81 0.55 -0.53
N PHE A 83 -1.42 1.04 0.55
CA PHE A 83 -2.80 0.73 0.89
C PHE A 83 -3.80 1.31 -0.10
N ASP A 84 -3.63 2.56 -0.52
CA ASP A 84 -4.48 3.17 -1.53
C ASP A 84 -4.41 2.40 -2.86
N ALA A 85 -3.24 1.85 -3.21
CA ALA A 85 -3.09 1.02 -4.40
C ALA A 85 -3.81 -0.34 -4.28
N LEU A 86 -3.79 -0.96 -3.09
CA LEU A 86 -4.51 -2.21 -2.83
C LEU A 86 -6.04 -2.01 -2.85
N THR A 87 -6.51 -0.90 -2.28
CA THR A 87 -7.92 -0.48 -2.37
C THR A 87 -8.31 -0.22 -3.82
N HIS A 88 -7.50 0.55 -4.56
CA HIS A 88 -7.75 0.83 -5.97
C HIS A 88 -7.75 -0.44 -6.85
N ALA A 89 -6.92 -1.42 -6.52
CA ALA A 89 -6.88 -2.71 -7.20
C ALA A 89 -8.03 -3.66 -6.83
N GLY A 90 -8.83 -3.33 -5.82
CA GLY A 90 -9.93 -4.16 -5.34
C GLY A 90 -9.50 -5.40 -4.53
N VAL A 91 -8.35 -5.31 -3.84
CA VAL A 91 -7.89 -6.40 -2.94
C VAL A 91 -8.79 -6.52 -1.70
N TRP A 92 -9.17 -5.38 -1.14
CA TRP A 92 -10.14 -5.19 -0.08
C TRP A 92 -11.04 -4.00 -0.44
N GLU A 93 -12.12 -3.77 0.28
CA GLU A 93 -13.01 -2.62 0.03
C GLU A 93 -12.38 -1.31 0.48
N ASP A 94 -11.71 -1.32 1.64
CA ASP A 94 -11.13 -0.13 2.24
C ASP A 94 -9.95 -0.47 3.17
N ASP A 95 -8.97 0.43 3.27
CA ASP A 95 -7.78 0.19 4.09
C ASP A 95 -8.07 0.24 5.60
N SER A 96 -9.23 0.78 6.02
CA SER A 96 -9.73 0.68 7.40
C SER A 96 -9.97 -0.76 7.89
N GLN A 97 -10.03 -1.74 6.98
CA GLN A 97 -10.11 -3.16 7.33
C GLN A 97 -8.82 -3.69 7.99
N VAL A 98 -7.68 -3.01 7.81
CA VAL A 98 -6.42 -3.40 8.44
C VAL A 98 -6.46 -3.11 9.95
N LYS A 99 -6.44 -4.15 10.78
CA LYS A 99 -6.48 -4.06 12.26
C LYS A 99 -5.15 -4.38 12.94
N ARG A 100 -4.23 -5.03 12.22
CA ARG A 100 -2.86 -5.29 12.68
C ARG A 100 -1.91 -5.06 11.52
N MET A 101 -0.80 -4.37 11.80
CA MET A 101 0.23 -4.09 10.82
C MET A 101 1.61 -4.29 11.43
N LEU A 102 2.42 -5.15 10.82
CA LEU A 102 3.85 -5.25 11.05
C LEU A 102 4.56 -4.65 9.82
N VAL A 103 5.51 -3.76 10.04
CA VAL A 103 6.31 -3.16 8.96
C VAL A 103 7.77 -3.26 9.31
N GLU A 104 8.60 -3.68 8.36
CA GLU A 104 10.04 -3.75 8.52
C GLU A 104 10.79 -3.40 7.22
N TRP A 105 12.06 -3.04 7.38
CA TRP A 105 12.98 -2.88 6.26
C TRP A 105 13.63 -4.22 5.91
N GLY A 106 13.54 -4.61 4.65
CA GLY A 106 14.38 -5.63 4.05
C GLY A 106 15.71 -5.06 3.55
N PRO A 107 16.61 -5.92 3.02
CA PRO A 107 17.85 -5.48 2.38
C PRO A 107 17.57 -4.62 1.13
N VAL A 108 18.59 -3.85 0.70
CA VAL A 108 18.55 -3.10 -0.56
C VAL A 108 18.30 -4.06 -1.73
N PHE A 109 17.34 -3.72 -2.58
CA PHE A 109 16.98 -4.50 -3.76
C PHE A 109 16.96 -3.59 -5.00
N PRO A 110 17.65 -3.93 -6.11
CA PRO A 110 17.65 -3.10 -7.31
C PRO A 110 16.24 -2.74 -7.78
N LYS A 111 15.99 -1.45 -8.05
CA LYS A 111 14.67 -0.86 -8.38
C LYS A 111 13.64 -0.88 -7.24
N GLY A 112 13.98 -1.50 -6.11
CA GLY A 112 13.14 -1.64 -4.93
C GLY A 112 11.90 -2.50 -5.16
N LYS A 113 11.33 -2.99 -4.07
CA LYS A 113 10.03 -3.67 -4.07
C LYS A 113 9.40 -3.60 -2.68
N VAL A 114 8.13 -3.92 -2.60
CA VAL A 114 7.45 -4.20 -1.33
C VAL A 114 6.83 -5.57 -1.39
N GLU A 115 6.96 -6.34 -0.32
CA GLU A 115 6.23 -7.57 -0.13
C GLU A 115 5.17 -7.33 0.94
N ILE A 116 3.93 -7.70 0.64
CA ILE A 116 2.84 -7.64 1.60
C ILE A 116 2.17 -9.00 1.71
N THR A 117 2.08 -9.49 2.94
CA THR A 117 1.27 -10.65 3.31
C THR A 117 0.02 -10.16 4.01
N ILE A 118 -1.14 -10.58 3.52
CA ILE A 118 -2.45 -10.22 4.03
C ILE A 118 -3.10 -11.49 4.56
N THR A 119 -3.45 -11.51 5.84
CA THR A 119 -4.15 -12.60 6.51
C THR A 119 -5.44 -12.09 7.13
N LYS A 120 -6.39 -12.98 7.41
CA LYS A 120 -7.59 -12.62 8.16
C LYS A 120 -7.18 -12.21 9.57
N PHE A 121 -7.70 -11.09 10.04
CA PHE A 121 -7.53 -10.67 11.43
C PHE A 121 -8.50 -11.47 12.30
N GLU A 122 -7.94 -12.36 13.12
CA GLU A 122 -8.70 -13.05 14.16
C GLU A 122 -8.75 -12.16 15.41
N THR A 123 -9.94 -11.64 15.72
CA THR A 123 -10.23 -11.11 17.05
C THR A 123 -10.11 -12.28 18.01
N GLY A 124 -9.11 -12.26 18.90
CA GLY A 124 -9.02 -13.27 19.95
C GLY A 124 -10.37 -13.36 20.67
N ALA A 125 -10.89 -14.57 20.85
CA ALA A 125 -12.05 -14.82 21.69
C ALA A 125 -11.75 -14.28 23.10
N GLY A 126 -12.20 -13.06 23.42
CA GLY A 126 -11.81 -12.42 24.69
C GLY A 126 -11.96 -10.91 24.79
N ALA A 127 -12.76 -10.25 23.94
CA ALA A 127 -13.31 -8.94 24.28
C ALA A 127 -14.82 -9.08 24.28
N ALA A 128 -15.34 -9.57 25.40
CA ALA A 128 -16.74 -9.38 25.75
C ALA A 128 -16.92 -7.91 26.09
N ASP A 129 -17.87 -7.26 25.42
CA ASP A 129 -18.62 -6.11 25.95
C ASP A 129 -20.08 -6.53 26.09
#